data_AF-A0A934LTD8-F1
#
_entry.id   AF-A0A934LTD8-F1
#
_cell.length_a   1.000
_cell.length_b   1.000
_cell.length_c   1.000
_cell.angle_alpha   90.00
_cell.angle_beta   90.00
_cell.angle_gamma   90.00
#
_symmetry.space_group_name_H-M   'P 1'
#
loop_
_entity.id
_entity.type
_entity.pdbx_description
1 polymer ?
#
loop_
_entity_poly.entity_id
_entity_poly.type
_entity_poly.pdbx_seq_one_letter_code
_entity_poly.pdbx_strand_id
1 'polypeptide(L)'
;MSADDPLRDDTIRKLKEACEQYRTGTLNWDSLRDTVYQASDTLGQFGERNIRNLLLVTKDRLEAIEFTASGDKRLDETLKVVFDVEHEISKWE
;
A
#
# COMPACT_ATOMS: atom_id res chain seq x y z
N MET A 1 10.28 -5.41 -25.20
CA MET A 1 9.84 -6.24 -24.06
C MET A 1 10.83 -5.93 -22.96
N SER A 2 10.46 -5.03 -22.04
CA SER A 2 11.29 -4.76 -20.87
C SER A 2 11.12 -5.95 -19.94
N ALA A 3 12.22 -6.51 -19.46
CA ALA A 3 12.17 -7.57 -18.46
C ALA A 3 11.37 -7.05 -17.25
N ASP A 4 10.44 -7.85 -16.75
CA ASP A 4 9.84 -7.60 -15.44
C ASP A 4 10.98 -7.45 -14.42
N ASP A 5 11.08 -6.26 -13.82
CA ASP A 5 12.09 -5.98 -12.81
C ASP A 5 11.74 -6.82 -11.56
N PRO A 6 12.56 -7.81 -11.16
CA PRO A 6 12.22 -8.73 -10.08
C PRO A 6 12.01 -8.01 -8.73
N LEU A 7 12.60 -6.82 -8.57
CA LEU A 7 12.39 -5.97 -7.41
C LEU A 7 11.01 -5.30 -7.40
N ARG A 8 10.49 -4.91 -8.58
CA ARG A 8 9.14 -4.35 -8.72
C ARG A 8 8.09 -5.38 -8.34
N ASP A 9 8.19 -6.58 -8.90
CA ASP A 9 7.25 -7.67 -8.65
C ASP A 9 7.30 -8.13 -7.19
N ASP A 10 8.49 -8.24 -6.60
CA ASP A 10 8.63 -8.56 -5.18
C ASP A 10 8.03 -7.48 -4.27
N THR A 11 8.18 -6.20 -4.64
CA THR A 11 7.58 -5.08 -3.89
C THR A 11 6.06 -5.10 -3.96
N ILE A 12 5.50 -5.33 -5.15
CA ILE A 12 4.06 -5.47 -5.36
C ILE A 12 3.52 -6.66 -4.56
N ARG A 13 4.20 -7.81 -4.59
CA ARG A 13 3.84 -9.01 -3.85
C ARG A 13 3.82 -8.76 -2.34
N LYS A 14 4.88 -8.14 -1.79
CA LYS A 14 4.96 -7.77 -0.37
C LYS A 14 3.84 -6.80 0.05
N LEU A 15 3.50 -5.86 -0.81
CA LEU A 15 2.42 -4.91 -0.56
C LEU A 15 1.05 -5.61 -0.50
N LYS A 16 0.78 -6.54 -1.42
CA LYS A 16 -0.43 -7.41 -1.37
C LYS A 16 -0.46 -8.27 -0.11
N GLU A 17 0.65 -8.91 0.25
CA GLU A 17 0.74 -9.72 1.46
C GLU A 17 0.49 -8.87 2.73
N ALA A 18 1.06 -7.68 2.83
CA ALA A 18 0.84 -6.80 3.97
C ALA A 18 -0.61 -6.33 4.07
N CYS A 19 -1.25 -6.04 2.92
CA CYS A 19 -2.67 -5.71 2.84
C CYS A 19 -3.54 -6.86 3.36
N GLU A 20 -3.28 -8.10 2.92
CA GLU A 20 -3.99 -9.29 3.37
C GLU A 20 -3.75 -9.59 4.86
N GLN A 21 -2.51 -9.48 5.33
CA GLN A 21 -2.16 -9.70 6.73
C GLN A 21 -2.83 -8.66 7.64
N TYR A 22 -2.89 -7.40 7.20
CA TYR A 22 -3.62 -6.36 7.94
C TYR A 22 -5.12 -6.67 8.00
N ARG A 23 -5.72 -7.08 6.88
CA ARG A 23 -7.14 -7.46 6.80
C ARG A 23 -7.50 -8.62 7.72
N THR A 24 -6.59 -9.60 7.83
CA THR A 24 -6.76 -10.77 8.70
C THR A 24 -6.38 -10.51 10.16
N GLY A 25 -5.93 -9.29 10.50
CA GLY A 25 -5.50 -8.91 11.85
C GLY A 25 -4.16 -9.52 12.28
N THR A 26 -3.40 -10.08 11.34
CA THR A 26 -2.07 -10.68 11.59
C THR A 26 -0.93 -9.66 11.46
N LEU A 27 -1.19 -8.53 10.80
CA LEU A 27 -0.30 -7.36 10.75
C LEU A 27 -0.97 -6.18 11.47
N ASN A 28 -0.19 -5.42 12.24
CA ASN A 28 -0.68 -4.18 12.85
C ASN A 28 -0.60 -3.00 11.86
N TRP A 29 -1.20 -1.88 12.26
CA TRP A 29 -1.28 -0.67 11.44
C TRP A 29 0.10 -0.06 11.15
N ASP A 30 1.00 0.00 12.14
CA ASP A 30 2.34 0.58 11.96
C ASP A 30 3.15 -0.18 10.89
N SER A 31 3.11 -1.51 10.95
CA SER A 31 3.78 -2.37 9.98
C SER A 31 3.16 -2.26 8.58
N LEU A 32 1.83 -2.07 8.47
CA LEU A 32 1.19 -1.80 7.19
C LEU A 32 1.69 -0.48 6.61
N ARG A 33 1.68 0.60 7.42
CA ARG A 33 2.16 1.93 7.02
C ARG A 33 3.59 1.86 6.52
N ASP A 34 4.48 1.23 7.28
CA ASP A 34 5.89 1.11 6.92
C ASP A 34 6.08 0.34 5.60
N THR A 35 5.31 -0.73 5.39
CA THR A 35 5.35 -1.49 4.13
C THR A 35 4.88 -0.65 2.95
N VAL A 36 3.79 0.10 3.10
CA VAL A 36 3.28 1.03 2.07
C VAL A 36 4.34 2.09 1.75
N TYR A 37 5.04 2.60 2.76
CA TYR A 37 6.06 3.64 2.59
C TYR A 37 7.28 3.09 1.84
N GLN A 38 7.77 1.92 2.23
CA GLN A 38 8.87 1.24 1.53
C GLN A 38 8.51 0.91 0.08
N ALA A 39 7.28 0.47 -0.16
CA ALA A 39 6.79 0.23 -1.51
C ALA A 39 6.71 1.52 -2.33
N SER A 40 6.26 2.63 -1.72
CA SER A 40 6.22 3.96 -2.36
C SER A 40 7.60 4.42 -2.82
N ASP A 41 8.61 4.29 -1.95
CA ASP A 41 9.98 4.69 -2.25
C ASP A 41 10.58 3.80 -3.36
N THR A 42 10.45 2.48 -3.19
CA THR A 42 11.00 1.50 -4.14
C THR A 42 10.38 1.66 -5.52
N LEU A 43 9.04 1.67 -5.61
CA LEU A 43 8.34 1.79 -6.90
C LEU A 43 8.44 3.20 -7.50
N GLY A 44 8.61 4.22 -6.65
CA GLY A 44 8.90 5.59 -7.09
C GLY A 44 10.22 5.72 -7.86
N GLN A 45 11.22 4.89 -7.53
CA GLN A 45 12.52 4.87 -8.21
C GLN A 45 12.45 4.27 -9.63
N PHE A 46 11.45 3.43 -9.92
CA PHE A 46 11.24 2.83 -11.25
C PHE A 46 10.56 3.78 -12.27
N GLY A 47 10.24 5.01 -11.87
CA GLY A 47 9.64 5.99 -12.78
C GLY A 47 8.17 5.71 -13.15
N GLU A 48 7.53 4.75 -12.47
CA GLU A 48 6.12 4.43 -12.66
C GLU A 48 5.23 5.51 -12.04
N ARG A 49 5.01 6.61 -12.79
CA ARG A 49 4.25 7.78 -12.35
C ARG A 49 2.89 7.45 -11.72
N ASN A 50 2.15 6.46 -12.25
CA ASN A 50 0.82 6.15 -11.73
C ASN A 50 0.89 5.37 -10.40
N ILE A 51 1.81 4.41 -10.26
CA ILE A 51 2.03 3.69 -8.98
C ILE A 51 2.59 4.62 -7.91
N ARG A 52 3.53 5.50 -8.29
CA ARG A 52 4.05 6.51 -7.36
C ARG A 52 2.93 7.43 -6.86
N ASN A 53 2.06 7.93 -7.75
CA ASN A 53 0.94 8.78 -7.35
C ASN A 53 -0.04 8.03 -6.46
N LEU A 54 -0.38 6.78 -6.80
CA LEU A 54 -1.22 5.93 -5.97
C LEU A 54 -0.63 5.80 -4.57
N LEU A 55 0.64 5.42 -4.45
CA LEU A 55 1.28 5.17 -3.16
C LEU A 55 1.48 6.45 -2.34
N LEU A 56 1.70 7.60 -3.00
CA LEU A 56 1.70 8.91 -2.33
C LEU A 56 0.30 9.24 -1.77
N VAL A 57 -0.76 9.04 -2.56
CA VAL A 57 -2.14 9.24 -2.10
C VAL A 57 -2.49 8.28 -0.96
N THR A 58 -2.05 7.03 -1.05
CA THR A 58 -2.21 6.03 0.02
C THR A 58 -1.49 6.46 1.29
N LYS A 59 -0.26 6.95 1.16
CA LYS A 59 0.50 7.49 2.29
C LYS A 59 -0.24 8.65 2.95
N ASP A 60 -0.67 9.65 2.19
CA ASP A 60 -1.37 10.82 2.70
C ASP A 60 -2.67 10.42 3.42
N ARG A 61 -3.37 9.40 2.91
CA ARG A 61 -4.59 8.87 3.54
C ARG A 61 -4.30 8.12 4.83
N LEU A 62 -3.24 7.32 4.89
CA LEU A 62 -2.83 6.64 6.13
C LEU A 62 -2.41 7.65 7.20
N GLU A 63 -1.66 8.69 6.83
CA GLU A 63 -1.34 9.79 7.75
C GLU A 63 -2.61 10.51 8.21
N ALA A 64 -3.52 10.85 7.31
CA ALA A 64 -4.79 11.48 7.69
C ALA A 64 -5.58 10.63 8.70
N ILE A 65 -5.69 9.32 8.46
CA ILE A 65 -6.37 8.37 9.35
C ILE A 65 -5.70 8.32 10.74
N GLU A 66 -4.36 8.37 10.81
CA GLU A 66 -3.63 8.43 12.09
C GLU A 66 -4.05 9.64 12.94
N PHE A 67 -4.28 10.79 12.29
CA PHE A 67 -4.63 12.03 12.98
C PHE A 67 -6.14 12.21 13.23
N THR A 68 -7.01 11.62 12.40
CA THR A 68 -8.45 11.93 12.41
C THR A 68 -9.34 10.81 12.93
N ALA A 69 -8.89 9.54 12.90
CA ALA A 69 -9.73 8.39 13.18
C ALA A 69 -9.33 7.67 14.48
N SER A 70 -10.33 7.25 15.26
CA SER A 70 -10.15 6.52 16.53
C SER A 70 -10.97 5.23 16.56
N GLY A 71 -10.45 4.18 17.20
CA GLY A 71 -11.17 2.91 17.39
C GLY A 71 -11.55 2.25 16.06
N ASP A 72 -12.80 1.79 15.95
CA ASP A 72 -13.31 1.05 14.78
C ASP A 72 -13.28 1.87 13.48
N LYS A 73 -13.46 3.20 13.55
CA LYS A 73 -13.35 4.07 12.36
C LYS A 73 -11.95 4.02 11.73
N ARG A 74 -10.91 3.94 12.56
CA ARG A 74 -9.53 3.83 12.07
C ARG A 74 -9.33 2.53 11.30
N LEU A 75 -9.92 1.43 11.78
CA LEU A 75 -9.88 0.14 11.10
C LEU A 75 -10.63 0.20 9.76
N ASP A 76 -11.88 0.69 9.74
CA ASP A 76 -12.69 0.79 8.52
C ASP A 76 -12.03 1.66 7.44
N GLU A 77 -11.50 2.83 7.82
CA GLU A 77 -10.83 3.73 6.89
C GLU A 77 -9.50 3.16 6.39
N THR A 78 -8.75 2.46 7.25
CA THR A 78 -7.51 1.79 6.82
C THR A 78 -7.83 0.64 5.87
N LEU A 79 -8.86 -0.16 6.14
CA LEU A 79 -9.31 -1.26 5.27
C LEU A 79 -9.73 -0.74 3.89
N LYS A 80 -10.37 0.43 3.83
CA LYS A 80 -10.70 1.07 2.56
C LYS A 80 -9.46 1.47 1.76
N VAL A 81 -8.46 2.03 2.42
CA VAL A 81 -7.18 2.38 1.78
C VAL A 81 -6.46 1.12 1.29
N VAL A 82 -6.45 0.05 2.09
CA VAL A 82 -5.91 -1.26 1.71
C VAL A 82 -6.60 -1.79 0.45
N PHE A 83 -7.94 -1.77 0.41
CA PHE A 83 -8.70 -2.22 -0.75
C PHE A 83 -8.40 -1.40 -2.00
N ASP A 84 -8.31 -0.07 -1.88
CA ASP A 84 -7.98 0.81 -3.01
C ASP A 84 -6.59 0.50 -3.57
N VAL A 85 -5.60 0.20 -2.71
CA VAL A 85 -4.25 -0.23 -3.13
C VAL A 85 -4.28 -1.57 -3.84
N GLU A 86 -4.90 -2.60 -3.25
CA GLU A 86 -4.99 -3.93 -3.85
C GLU A 86 -5.71 -3.90 -5.21
N HIS A 87 -6.82 -3.16 -5.29
CA HIS A 87 -7.59 -3.00 -6.51
C HIS A 87 -6.79 -2.32 -7.62
N GLU A 88 -6.06 -1.26 -7.28
CA GLU A 88 -5.24 -0.55 -8.25
C GLU A 88 -4.07 -1.40 -8.70
N ILE A 89 -3.39 -2.14 -7.81
CA ILE A 89 -2.31 -3.08 -8.17
C ILE A 89 -2.78 -4.14 -9.16
N SER A 90 -3.97 -4.72 -8.98
CA SER A 90 -4.48 -5.77 -9.88
C SER A 90 -4.79 -5.29 -11.30
N LYS A 91 -4.83 -3.98 -11.56
CA LYS A 91 -4.94 -3.44 -12.92
C LYS A 91 -3.64 -3.51 -13.73
N TRP A 92 -2.55 -3.93 -13.10
CA TRP A 92 -1.21 -3.99 -13.67
C TRP A 92 -0.75 -5.43 -13.94
N GLU A 93 -1.57 -6.40 -13.55
CA GLU A 93 -1.44 -7.83 -13.88
C GLU A 93 -1.95 -8.13 -15.30
#